data_AF-A0A919KQ09-F1
#
_entry.id   AF-A0A919KQ09-F1
#
_cell.length_a   1.000
_cell.length_b   1.000
_cell.length_c   1.000
_cell.angle_alpha   90.00
_cell.angle_beta   90.00
_cell.angle_gamma   90.00
#
_symmetry.space_group_name_H-M   'P 1'
#
loop_
_entity.id
_entity.type
_entity.pdbx_description
1 polymer ?
#
loop_
_entity_poly.entity_id
_entity_poly.type
_entity_poly.pdbx_seq_one_letter_code
_entity_poly.pdbx_strand_id
1 'polypeptide(L)'
;MCEDHARTGTTGAAGAAGAAQDAAGPGGDRALGRRALFVTSAAAALTLGSVSFATGADGRVPASGRQTKTVSGTLPPGSPDFVYLPVEVPAGVRELHVAYTYEKPAVPAGTQGNALDIGLFDERGTALGGAGFRGWSGGARTEFFVREDDATPGYLPGPVRPGTWHVALGPYTVAPDGLPYEVTVTLTYGASDPTPEPVYPPERAKGRGRAWYRGDCHLHSWHSDGRRTPAEIAALAREAGLDFINTSDHNTNASHPHWADQAGDDLLILIGEEVTTRNGHVVALSTDPGTFIDWRYRARDNRFGAFAREIHRSGGLVVPAHPHSTCVGCGWKFGFNDADAVEVWNGPYTADDEIQLADWDNTLVAGVRAGRRDWLPAMGNSDAHRDPDVVGMPQTVVLADDLTRQAILDGIRAGRSYVAESSAVEVAFTASGSRGEHAGIGERLSVGPDTPVTVRLEVKGAPGRTTHIVTDQGTLFTGPALDDSGAGTVEWHTTASYAAYVRAEVRHPATAPGLPGALTAVTNPIFLGK
;
A
#
# COMPACT_ATOMS: atom_id res chain seq x y z
N MET A 1 -0.07 3.34 -11.85
CA MET A 1 0.09 2.29 -10.82
C MET A 1 0.69 1.09 -11.51
N CYS A 2 1.86 0.64 -11.03
CA CYS A 2 2.75 -0.48 -11.40
C CYS A 2 2.73 -1.14 -12.81
N GLU A 3 2.01 -0.63 -13.79
CA GLU A 3 1.63 -1.42 -14.96
C GLU A 3 2.67 -1.45 -16.09
N ASP A 4 3.74 -0.64 -16.12
CA ASP A 4 4.60 -0.62 -17.32
C ASP A 4 6.07 -0.14 -17.18
N HIS A 5 6.69 -0.19 -16.00
CA HIS A 5 8.11 0.24 -15.85
C HIS A 5 9.11 -0.83 -15.40
N ALA A 6 8.69 -2.08 -15.22
CA ALA A 6 9.60 -3.19 -15.03
C ALA A 6 9.83 -3.94 -16.35
N ARG A 7 10.92 -3.59 -17.06
CA ARG A 7 11.82 -4.48 -17.85
C ARG A 7 12.52 -3.74 -18.98
N THR A 8 13.71 -3.19 -18.69
CA THR A 8 14.84 -3.27 -19.62
C THR A 8 16.10 -3.50 -18.80
N GLY A 9 16.52 -4.75 -18.69
CA GLY A 9 17.85 -5.09 -18.18
C GLY A 9 18.89 -4.71 -19.22
N THR A 10 19.87 -3.90 -18.84
CA THR A 10 21.09 -3.69 -19.62
C THR A 10 22.29 -4.10 -18.78
N THR A 11 22.87 -5.23 -19.15
CA THR A 11 24.23 -5.63 -18.79
C THR A 11 25.21 -4.63 -19.38
N GLY A 12 25.93 -3.88 -18.54
CA GLY A 12 26.98 -2.96 -18.95
C GLY A 12 28.25 -3.20 -18.14
N ALA A 13 29.26 -3.74 -18.80
CA ALA A 13 30.55 -4.12 -18.24
C ALA A 13 31.36 -2.93 -17.69
N ALA A 14 32.13 -3.22 -16.63
CA ALA A 14 33.08 -2.33 -16.01
C ALA A 14 34.20 -1.88 -16.96
N GLY A 15 34.55 -0.59 -16.91
CA GLY A 15 35.75 -0.02 -17.49
C GLY A 15 36.36 1.00 -16.55
N ALA A 16 37.54 0.69 -16.02
CA ALA A 16 38.32 1.53 -15.12
C ALA A 16 39.24 2.49 -15.88
N ALA A 17 39.34 3.73 -15.40
CA ALA A 17 40.46 4.69 -15.50
C ALA A 17 39.97 5.99 -14.83
N GLY A 18 40.71 6.81 -14.10
CA GLY A 18 42.14 6.97 -13.83
C GLY A 18 42.27 8.40 -13.26
N ALA A 19 43.04 8.58 -12.19
CA ALA A 19 43.14 9.81 -11.42
C ALA A 19 43.83 10.98 -12.17
N ALA A 20 43.47 12.22 -11.79
CA ALA A 20 44.40 13.36 -11.76
C ALA A 20 43.88 14.49 -10.85
N GLN A 21 44.76 14.94 -9.95
CA GLN A 21 44.68 16.15 -9.12
C GLN A 21 45.02 17.39 -9.97
N ASP A 22 44.49 18.58 -9.64
CA ASP A 22 45.25 19.60 -8.90
C ASP A 22 44.61 21.01 -8.88
N ALA A 23 44.87 21.65 -7.73
CA ALA A 23 45.19 23.06 -7.47
C ALA A 23 44.14 24.18 -7.47
N ALA A 24 44.24 24.95 -6.38
CA ALA A 24 43.47 26.12 -5.97
C ALA A 24 44.06 27.45 -6.47
N GLY A 25 43.24 28.52 -6.43
CA GLY A 25 43.72 29.91 -6.46
C GLY A 25 42.60 30.95 -6.61
N PRO A 26 42.71 32.17 -6.04
CA PRO A 26 41.61 32.75 -5.25
C PRO A 26 41.00 34.05 -5.80
N GLY A 27 39.84 34.41 -5.24
CA GLY A 27 39.50 35.76 -4.74
C GLY A 27 39.32 36.90 -5.75
N GLY A 28 38.07 37.35 -5.93
CA GLY A 28 37.76 38.60 -6.62
C GLY A 28 36.34 39.09 -6.34
N ASP A 29 36.20 39.95 -5.33
CA ASP A 29 35.01 40.75 -5.04
C ASP A 29 34.64 41.64 -6.24
N ARG A 30 33.40 41.56 -6.72
CA ARG A 30 32.70 42.68 -7.38
C ARG A 30 31.20 42.65 -7.09
N ALA A 31 30.78 43.67 -6.37
CA ALA A 31 29.38 44.02 -6.11
C ALA A 31 28.60 44.24 -7.43
N LEU A 32 27.42 43.61 -7.54
CA LEU A 32 26.40 43.95 -8.53
C LEU A 32 25.02 43.96 -7.88
N GLY A 33 24.26 44.99 -8.23
CA GLY A 33 23.10 45.50 -7.49
C GLY A 33 21.91 44.56 -7.35
N ARG A 34 21.23 44.71 -6.22
CA ARG A 34 19.91 44.15 -5.94
C ARG A 34 18.87 44.77 -6.89
N ARG A 35 18.56 44.07 -7.98
CA ARG A 35 17.23 44.10 -8.61
C ARG A 35 16.63 42.72 -8.45
N ALA A 36 15.87 42.55 -7.38
CA ALA A 36 15.00 41.40 -7.21
C ALA A 36 13.93 41.45 -8.31
N LEU A 37 14.09 40.62 -9.34
CA LEU A 37 12.95 40.21 -10.16
C LEU A 37 12.10 39.28 -9.30
N PHE A 38 11.01 39.80 -8.77
CA PHE A 38 9.89 38.97 -8.35
C PHE A 38 9.30 38.35 -9.61
N VAL A 39 9.73 37.13 -9.94
CA VAL A 39 8.98 36.27 -10.85
C VAL A 39 7.84 35.70 -10.01
N THR A 40 6.72 36.42 -9.96
CA THR A 40 5.45 35.85 -9.54
C THR A 40 5.02 34.87 -10.63
N SER A 41 5.34 33.58 -10.43
CA SER A 41 4.72 32.48 -11.15
C SER A 41 3.24 32.45 -10.76
N ALA A 42 2.42 33.17 -11.53
CA ALA A 42 0.98 33.02 -11.50
C ALA A 42 0.65 31.58 -11.94
N ALA A 43 0.32 30.72 -10.98
CA ALA A 43 -0.35 29.46 -11.26
C ALA A 43 -1.73 29.80 -11.80
N ALA A 44 -1.85 29.91 -13.13
CA ALA A 44 -3.15 29.93 -13.78
C ALA A 44 -3.83 28.59 -13.44
N ALA A 45 -4.93 28.64 -12.68
CA ALA A 45 -5.73 27.46 -12.44
C ALA A 45 -6.24 26.94 -13.79
N LEU A 46 -5.88 25.71 -14.14
CA LEU A 46 -6.31 25.07 -15.38
C LEU A 46 -7.82 24.78 -15.26
N THR A 47 -8.67 25.66 -15.77
CA THR A 47 -10.13 25.47 -15.75
C THR A 47 -10.60 24.83 -17.05
N LEU A 48 -11.08 23.59 -16.98
CA LEU A 48 -11.69 22.90 -18.12
C LEU A 48 -13.09 23.45 -18.41
N GLY A 49 -13.47 23.52 -19.69
CA GLY A 49 -14.84 23.85 -20.09
C GLY A 49 -15.83 22.78 -19.66
N SER A 50 -17.08 23.17 -19.39
CA SER A 50 -18.13 22.22 -18.97
C SER A 50 -18.73 21.43 -20.13
N VAL A 51 -19.07 20.18 -19.87
CA VAL A 51 -19.84 19.31 -20.76
C VAL A 51 -21.33 19.45 -20.43
N SER A 52 -22.07 20.23 -21.22
CA SER A 52 -23.52 20.37 -21.03
C SER A 52 -24.30 19.61 -22.09
N PHE A 53 -25.33 18.87 -21.72
CA PHE A 53 -26.21 18.15 -22.65
C PHE A 53 -27.46 18.96 -22.97
N ALA A 54 -27.98 18.86 -24.20
CA ALA A 54 -29.16 19.59 -24.59
C ALA A 54 -30.41 18.95 -23.97
N THR A 55 -31.18 19.74 -23.22
CA THR A 55 -32.59 19.44 -22.93
C THR A 55 -33.42 19.66 -24.21
N GLY A 56 -34.50 18.91 -24.42
CA GLY A 56 -35.37 19.11 -25.57
C GLY A 56 -35.88 20.56 -25.67
N ALA A 57 -36.31 21.00 -26.85
CA ALA A 57 -36.74 22.38 -27.11
C ALA A 57 -37.82 22.91 -26.13
N ASP A 58 -38.55 22.00 -25.47
CA ASP A 58 -39.59 22.29 -24.48
C ASP A 58 -39.08 22.25 -23.01
N GLY A 59 -37.76 22.17 -22.79
CA GLY A 59 -37.16 21.96 -21.47
C GLY A 59 -37.38 20.56 -20.89
N ARG A 60 -37.97 19.65 -21.65
CA ARG A 60 -38.25 18.26 -21.22
C ARG A 60 -37.03 17.37 -21.44
N VAL A 61 -36.70 16.60 -20.40
CA VAL A 61 -35.72 15.52 -20.42
C VAL A 61 -36.22 14.38 -21.33
N PRO A 62 -35.36 13.76 -22.15
CA PRO A 62 -35.73 12.57 -22.91
C PRO A 62 -36.21 11.44 -21.99
N ALA A 63 -37.39 10.87 -22.22
CA ALA A 63 -37.90 9.74 -21.43
C ALA A 63 -37.09 8.44 -21.65
N SER A 64 -36.35 8.37 -22.76
CA SER A 64 -35.50 7.25 -23.16
C SER A 64 -34.47 7.73 -24.19
N GLY A 65 -33.40 6.98 -24.38
CA GLY A 65 -32.41 7.22 -25.43
C GLY A 65 -31.02 7.50 -24.89
N ARG A 66 -30.10 7.90 -25.76
CA ARG A 66 -28.69 8.10 -25.44
C ARG A 66 -28.17 9.39 -26.04
N GLN A 67 -27.40 10.15 -25.28
CA GLN A 67 -26.69 11.34 -25.75
C GLN A 67 -25.20 11.17 -25.46
N THR A 68 -24.35 11.51 -26.43
CA THR A 68 -22.89 11.40 -26.30
C THR A 68 -22.23 12.72 -26.65
N LYS A 69 -21.21 13.10 -25.89
CA LYS A 69 -20.35 14.25 -26.15
C LYS A 69 -18.89 13.89 -25.92
N THR A 70 -18.03 14.41 -26.78
CA THR A 70 -16.58 14.26 -26.65
C THR A 70 -15.94 15.62 -26.45
N VAL A 71 -15.00 15.71 -25.52
CA VAL A 71 -14.19 16.90 -25.26
C VAL A 71 -12.73 16.50 -25.30
N SER A 72 -11.92 17.30 -25.98
CA SER A 72 -10.49 17.08 -26.11
C SER A 72 -9.72 18.26 -25.50
N GLY A 73 -8.50 18.00 -25.02
CA GLY A 73 -7.64 19.01 -24.42
C GLY A 73 -6.19 18.56 -24.33
N THR A 74 -5.32 19.42 -23.81
CA THR A 74 -3.90 19.10 -23.57
C THR A 74 -3.52 19.57 -22.16
N LEU A 75 -3.00 18.65 -21.34
CA LEU A 75 -2.43 18.98 -20.04
C LEU A 75 -0.92 19.27 -20.22
N PRO A 76 -0.44 20.49 -19.94
CA PRO A 76 0.99 20.79 -20.05
C PRO A 76 1.81 20.15 -18.91
N PRO A 77 3.14 20.01 -19.07
CA PRO A 77 4.02 19.67 -17.95
C PRO A 77 3.81 20.61 -16.76
N GLY A 78 3.76 20.04 -15.54
CA GLY A 78 3.48 20.82 -14.33
C GLY A 78 2.00 21.08 -14.06
N SER A 79 1.09 20.42 -14.80
CA SER A 79 -0.34 20.40 -14.48
C SER A 79 -0.60 19.96 -13.03
N PRO A 80 -1.70 20.40 -12.41
CA PRO A 80 -2.12 19.90 -11.10
C PRO A 80 -2.28 18.38 -11.09
N ASP A 81 -2.11 17.75 -9.92
CA ASP A 81 -2.23 16.29 -9.76
C ASP A 81 -3.60 15.75 -10.15
N PHE A 82 -4.64 16.59 -10.04
CA PHE A 82 -6.02 16.28 -10.41
C PHE A 82 -6.63 17.51 -11.11
N VAL A 83 -7.23 17.26 -12.27
CA VAL A 83 -8.00 18.23 -13.05
C VAL A 83 -9.42 17.67 -13.20
N TYR A 84 -10.44 18.50 -13.01
CA TYR A 84 -11.82 18.05 -13.03
C TYR A 84 -12.54 18.59 -14.26
N LEU A 85 -13.12 17.68 -15.05
CA LEU A 85 -14.00 18.01 -16.16
C LEU A 85 -15.45 18.02 -15.64
N PRO A 86 -16.10 19.20 -15.52
CA PRO A 86 -17.48 19.27 -15.06
C PRO A 86 -18.45 18.79 -16.14
N VAL A 87 -19.40 17.95 -15.74
CA VAL A 87 -20.43 17.35 -16.59
C VAL A 87 -21.79 17.71 -16.01
N GLU A 88 -22.60 18.46 -16.76
CA GLU A 88 -23.97 18.78 -16.36
C GLU A 88 -24.86 17.57 -16.67
N VAL A 89 -25.24 16.85 -15.62
CA VAL A 89 -26.12 15.69 -15.68
C VAL A 89 -27.57 16.16 -15.47
N PRO A 90 -28.45 16.07 -16.48
CA PRO A 90 -29.87 16.37 -16.34
C PRO A 90 -30.60 15.28 -15.55
N ALA A 91 -31.85 15.55 -15.16
CA ALA A 91 -32.69 14.52 -14.54
C ALA A 91 -32.95 13.35 -15.51
N GLY A 92 -33.39 12.20 -14.99
CA GLY A 92 -33.83 11.05 -15.81
C GLY A 92 -32.71 10.23 -16.47
N VAL A 93 -31.45 10.51 -16.15
CA VAL A 93 -30.31 9.68 -16.54
C VAL A 93 -30.30 8.41 -15.69
N ARG A 94 -30.26 7.24 -16.35
CA ARG A 94 -30.11 5.93 -15.69
C ARG A 94 -28.66 5.45 -15.65
N GLU A 95 -27.83 5.92 -16.57
CA GLU A 95 -26.42 5.53 -16.69
C GLU A 95 -25.57 6.69 -17.17
N LEU A 96 -24.46 6.92 -16.47
CA LEU A 96 -23.34 7.74 -16.92
C LEU A 96 -22.22 6.80 -17.34
N HIS A 97 -21.83 6.84 -18.61
CA HIS A 97 -20.70 6.12 -19.16
C HIS A 97 -19.62 7.10 -19.63
N VAL A 98 -18.37 6.86 -19.26
CA VAL A 98 -17.23 7.71 -19.59
C VAL A 98 -16.11 6.85 -20.16
N ALA A 99 -15.61 7.22 -21.34
CA ALA A 99 -14.41 6.65 -21.94
C ALA A 99 -13.39 7.76 -22.17
N TYR A 100 -12.10 7.43 -22.15
CA TYR A 100 -11.05 8.39 -22.48
C TYR A 100 -9.90 7.76 -23.26
N THR A 101 -9.20 8.61 -24.00
CA THR A 101 -7.95 8.29 -24.69
C THR A 101 -6.95 9.40 -24.42
N TYR A 102 -5.66 9.10 -24.55
CA TYR A 102 -4.60 10.09 -24.48
C TYR A 102 -3.39 9.63 -25.26
N GLU A 103 -2.59 10.57 -25.72
CA GLU A 103 -1.39 10.26 -26.51
C GLU A 103 -0.26 9.74 -25.63
N LYS A 104 0.41 8.69 -26.11
CA LYS A 104 1.59 8.07 -25.49
C LYS A 104 2.80 8.22 -26.43
N PRO A 105 3.37 9.44 -26.58
CA PRO A 105 4.48 9.66 -27.48
C PRO A 105 5.72 8.89 -27.03
N ALA A 106 6.57 8.50 -27.98
CA ALA A 106 7.90 7.98 -27.66
C ALA A 106 8.73 9.11 -27.03
N VAL A 107 9.34 8.85 -25.88
CA VAL A 107 10.18 9.80 -25.15
C VAL A 107 11.63 9.29 -25.06
N PRO A 108 12.64 10.18 -24.97
CA PRO A 108 14.02 9.78 -24.75
C PRO A 108 14.19 8.96 -23.47
N ALA A 109 15.20 8.08 -23.43
CA ALA A 109 15.53 7.33 -22.23
C ALA A 109 15.76 8.27 -21.03
N GLY A 110 15.16 7.93 -19.88
CA GLY A 110 15.20 8.75 -18.66
C GLY A 110 14.11 9.82 -18.58
N THR A 111 13.31 10.02 -19.62
CA THR A 111 12.15 10.91 -19.61
C THR A 111 10.88 10.10 -19.37
N GLN A 112 9.97 10.60 -18.53
CA GLN A 112 8.68 9.97 -18.31
C GLN A 112 7.74 10.22 -19.50
N GLY A 113 7.03 9.18 -19.93
CA GLY A 113 5.96 9.30 -20.91
C GLY A 113 4.68 9.86 -20.30
N ASN A 114 3.60 9.86 -21.07
CA ASN A 114 2.28 10.22 -20.58
C ASN A 114 1.61 9.04 -19.86
N ALA A 115 1.05 9.32 -18.69
CA ALA A 115 0.12 8.44 -18.00
C ALA A 115 -0.98 9.32 -17.41
N LEU A 116 -2.24 8.97 -17.68
CA LEU A 116 -3.40 9.74 -17.24
C LEU A 116 -4.36 8.78 -16.55
N ASP A 117 -4.64 9.04 -15.28
CA ASP A 117 -5.63 8.29 -14.52
C ASP A 117 -7.02 8.92 -14.66
N ILE A 118 -8.06 8.12 -14.43
CA ILE A 118 -9.44 8.57 -14.48
C ILE A 118 -10.27 8.12 -13.27
N GLY A 119 -11.20 8.96 -12.84
CA GLY A 119 -12.20 8.64 -11.83
C GLY A 119 -13.41 9.57 -11.87
N LEU A 120 -14.27 9.46 -10.86
CA LEU A 120 -15.56 10.16 -10.85
C LEU A 120 -15.93 10.71 -9.48
N PHE A 121 -16.43 11.95 -9.47
CA PHE A 121 -17.16 12.54 -8.36
C PHE A 121 -18.55 12.98 -8.83
N ASP A 122 -19.55 12.84 -7.98
CA ASP A 122 -20.94 13.20 -8.30
C ASP A 122 -21.27 14.67 -7.99
N GLU A 123 -22.57 15.00 -8.00
CA GLU A 123 -23.08 16.35 -7.76
C GLU A 123 -22.80 16.91 -6.36
N ARG A 124 -22.34 16.06 -5.42
CA ARG A 124 -21.91 16.47 -4.08
C ARG A 124 -20.48 17.05 -4.09
N GLY A 125 -19.80 17.01 -5.24
CA GLY A 125 -18.58 17.78 -5.50
C GLY A 125 -17.28 17.06 -5.13
N THR A 126 -16.16 17.77 -5.34
CA THR A 126 -14.79 17.22 -5.30
C THR A 126 -14.00 17.58 -4.06
N ALA A 127 -14.64 18.11 -3.00
CA ALA A 127 -13.96 18.48 -1.77
C ALA A 127 -13.14 17.31 -1.20
N LEU A 128 -11.96 17.60 -0.64
CA LEU A 128 -11.11 16.57 -0.02
C LEU A 128 -11.82 15.91 1.16
N GLY A 129 -11.88 14.57 1.16
CA GLY A 129 -12.65 13.79 2.13
C GLY A 129 -14.16 14.03 2.06
N GLY A 130 -14.65 14.61 0.96
CA GLY A 130 -16.07 14.90 0.75
C GLY A 130 -16.86 13.66 0.32
N ALA A 131 -18.19 13.78 0.38
CA ALA A 131 -19.09 12.67 0.07
C ALA A 131 -19.22 12.35 -1.42
N GLY A 132 -18.66 13.16 -2.31
CA GLY A 132 -18.92 13.06 -3.74
C GLY A 132 -18.17 11.96 -4.47
N PHE A 133 -17.24 11.24 -3.84
CA PHE A 133 -16.49 10.15 -4.49
C PHE A 133 -17.43 9.06 -5.04
N ARG A 134 -17.18 8.62 -6.28
CA ARG A 134 -17.94 7.54 -6.95
C ARG A 134 -17.08 6.41 -7.48
N GLY A 135 -15.76 6.57 -7.53
CA GLY A 135 -14.87 5.52 -8.00
C GLY A 135 -13.61 6.06 -8.66
N TRP A 136 -12.65 5.16 -8.80
CA TRP A 136 -11.34 5.44 -9.34
C TRP A 136 -10.85 4.24 -10.16
N SER A 137 -10.46 4.47 -11.42
CA SER A 137 -9.82 3.44 -12.25
C SER A 137 -8.30 3.46 -12.12
N GLY A 138 -7.73 4.58 -11.65
CA GLY A 138 -6.33 4.87 -11.95
C GLY A 138 -6.09 4.82 -13.45
N GLY A 139 -5.02 4.16 -13.87
CA GLY A 139 -4.71 3.84 -15.27
C GLY A 139 -5.20 2.46 -15.74
N ALA A 140 -5.88 1.69 -14.88
CA ALA A 140 -6.21 0.28 -15.15
C ALA A 140 -7.32 0.09 -16.21
N ARG A 141 -8.12 1.13 -16.47
CA ARG A 141 -9.28 1.08 -17.36
C ARG A 141 -9.36 2.30 -18.25
N THR A 142 -9.73 2.11 -19.51
CA THR A 142 -9.96 3.18 -20.50
C THR A 142 -11.40 3.70 -20.52
N GLU A 143 -12.31 3.04 -19.82
CA GLU A 143 -13.71 3.45 -19.67
C GLU A 143 -14.33 2.90 -18.39
N PHE A 144 -15.44 3.50 -17.98
CA PHE A 144 -16.28 3.05 -16.87
C PHE A 144 -17.73 3.51 -17.07
N PHE A 145 -18.64 2.87 -16.35
CA PHE A 145 -20.01 3.32 -16.18
C PHE A 145 -20.43 3.26 -14.72
N VAL A 146 -21.40 4.11 -14.38
CA VAL A 146 -22.15 4.04 -13.12
C VAL A 146 -23.66 4.07 -13.41
N ARG A 147 -24.38 3.16 -12.78
CA ARG A 147 -25.84 3.11 -12.71
C ARG A 147 -26.29 3.00 -11.26
N GLU A 148 -27.60 3.05 -11.08
CA GLU A 148 -28.21 2.83 -9.78
C GLU A 148 -28.00 1.40 -9.26
N ASP A 149 -28.11 0.40 -10.14
CA ASP A 149 -28.07 -1.03 -9.83
C ASP A 149 -26.66 -1.64 -9.89
N ASP A 150 -25.78 -1.06 -10.70
CA ASP A 150 -24.51 -1.67 -11.08
C ASP A 150 -23.49 -0.60 -11.49
N ALA A 151 -22.20 -0.96 -11.46
CA ALA A 151 -21.12 -0.08 -11.85
C ALA A 151 -19.90 -0.90 -12.30
N THR A 152 -19.01 -0.25 -13.07
CA THR A 152 -17.71 -0.84 -13.39
C THR A 152 -16.92 -1.16 -12.11
N PRO A 153 -16.22 -2.31 -12.00
CA PRO A 153 -15.37 -2.60 -10.85
C PRO A 153 -14.40 -1.44 -10.55
N GLY A 154 -14.38 -1.02 -9.28
CA GLY A 154 -13.70 0.19 -8.80
C GLY A 154 -14.61 1.41 -8.61
N TYR A 155 -15.87 1.30 -9.01
CA TYR A 155 -16.89 2.34 -8.88
C TYR A 155 -18.08 1.87 -8.03
N LEU A 156 -18.63 2.82 -7.28
CA LEU A 156 -19.81 2.60 -6.44
C LEU A 156 -21.07 2.67 -7.32
N PRO A 157 -21.98 1.67 -7.26
CA PRO A 157 -23.33 1.81 -7.81
C PRO A 157 -24.13 2.83 -6.99
N GLY A 158 -25.24 3.33 -7.55
CA GLY A 158 -26.09 4.35 -6.92
C GLY A 158 -26.69 5.34 -7.92
N PRO A 159 -27.74 6.05 -7.51
CA PRO A 159 -28.56 6.84 -8.43
C PRO A 159 -27.74 7.94 -9.12
N VAL A 160 -27.91 8.08 -10.43
CA VAL A 160 -27.32 9.17 -11.22
C VAL A 160 -28.20 10.41 -11.08
N ARG A 161 -27.95 11.18 -10.02
CA ARG A 161 -28.73 12.37 -9.66
C ARG A 161 -28.41 13.55 -10.58
N PRO A 162 -29.40 14.43 -10.85
CA PRO A 162 -29.15 15.64 -11.62
C PRO A 162 -28.20 16.59 -10.87
N GLY A 163 -27.32 17.24 -11.61
CA GLY A 163 -26.36 18.22 -11.09
C GLY A 163 -25.02 18.18 -11.83
N THR A 164 -24.04 18.92 -11.32
CA THR A 164 -22.69 18.97 -11.90
C THR A 164 -21.83 17.83 -11.33
N TRP A 165 -21.63 16.79 -12.14
CA TRP A 165 -20.68 15.72 -11.87
C TRP A 165 -19.28 16.11 -12.35
N HIS A 166 -18.25 15.42 -11.89
CA HIS A 166 -16.87 15.73 -12.22
C HIS A 166 -16.12 14.46 -12.62
N VAL A 167 -15.74 14.35 -13.89
CA VAL A 167 -14.75 13.36 -14.31
C VAL A 167 -13.39 13.86 -13.84
N ALA A 168 -12.75 13.11 -12.95
CA ALA A 168 -11.44 13.42 -12.42
C ALA A 168 -10.36 12.86 -13.37
N LEU A 169 -9.50 13.74 -13.85
CA LEU A 169 -8.32 13.42 -14.67
C LEU A 169 -7.08 13.58 -13.79
N GLY A 170 -6.36 12.50 -13.55
CA GLY A 170 -5.14 12.49 -12.74
C GLY A 170 -3.90 12.33 -13.61
N PRO A 171 -3.28 13.40 -14.16
CA PRO A 171 -2.06 13.27 -14.96
C PRO A 171 -0.94 12.70 -14.09
N TYR A 172 -0.67 11.41 -14.26
CA TYR A 172 0.26 10.65 -13.43
C TYR A 172 1.70 10.99 -13.78
N THR A 173 1.99 11.06 -15.07
CA THR A 173 3.20 11.63 -15.65
C THR A 173 2.83 12.38 -16.92
N VAL A 174 3.54 13.48 -17.20
CA VAL A 174 3.31 14.30 -18.39
C VAL A 174 4.64 14.43 -19.13
N ALA A 175 4.65 13.97 -20.38
CA ALA A 175 5.78 14.11 -21.28
C ALA A 175 6.07 15.60 -21.57
N PRO A 176 7.30 15.97 -21.95
CA PRO A 176 7.67 17.37 -22.20
C PRO A 176 6.78 18.12 -23.19
N ASP A 177 6.24 17.41 -24.20
CA ASP A 177 5.36 17.98 -25.22
C ASP A 177 3.89 18.12 -24.74
N GLY A 178 3.60 17.67 -23.52
CA GLY A 178 2.27 17.67 -22.92
C GLY A 178 1.52 16.35 -23.10
N LEU A 179 0.32 16.32 -22.52
CA LEU A 179 -0.59 15.17 -22.52
C LEU A 179 -1.90 15.56 -23.21
N PRO A 180 -1.99 15.41 -24.55
CA PRO A 180 -3.25 15.46 -25.27
C PRO A 180 -4.18 14.32 -24.86
N TYR A 181 -5.45 14.63 -24.61
CA TYR A 181 -6.47 13.67 -24.21
C TYR A 181 -7.82 13.95 -24.87
N GLU A 182 -8.66 12.92 -24.93
CA GLU A 182 -10.07 13.02 -25.28
C GLU A 182 -10.91 12.28 -24.22
N VAL A 183 -12.02 12.88 -23.78
CA VAL A 183 -12.99 12.26 -22.89
C VAL A 183 -14.34 12.24 -23.60
N THR A 184 -14.93 11.05 -23.71
CA THR A 184 -16.26 10.82 -24.26
C THR A 184 -17.23 10.47 -23.14
N VAL A 185 -18.21 11.34 -22.91
CA VAL A 185 -19.28 11.16 -21.92
C VAL A 185 -20.56 10.78 -22.64
N THR A 186 -21.19 9.70 -22.18
CA THR A 186 -22.45 9.19 -22.69
C THR A 186 -23.46 9.09 -21.56
N LEU A 187 -24.62 9.74 -21.75
CA LEU A 187 -25.76 9.66 -20.86
C LEU A 187 -26.82 8.78 -21.49
N THR A 188 -27.26 7.74 -20.77
CA THR A 188 -28.42 6.94 -21.14
C THR A 188 -29.58 7.30 -20.24
N TYR A 189 -30.75 7.59 -20.83
CA TYR A 189 -31.97 7.97 -20.12
C TYR A 189 -32.92 6.79 -19.96
N GLY A 190 -33.70 6.79 -18.88
CA GLY A 190 -34.74 5.80 -18.65
C GLY A 190 -34.96 5.50 -17.18
N ALA A 191 -35.72 4.44 -16.91
CA ALA A 191 -35.83 3.87 -15.57
C ALA A 191 -34.55 3.10 -15.20
N SER A 192 -34.25 3.08 -13.90
CA SER A 192 -33.19 2.28 -13.30
C SER A 192 -33.80 1.27 -12.33
N ASP A 193 -33.13 0.14 -12.20
CA ASP A 193 -33.38 -0.78 -11.10
C ASP A 193 -32.78 -0.20 -9.81
N PRO A 194 -33.33 -0.53 -8.62
CA PRO A 194 -32.88 0.05 -7.36
C PRO A 194 -31.47 -0.41 -7.00
N THR A 195 -30.76 0.42 -6.23
CA THR A 195 -29.42 0.09 -5.73
C THR A 195 -29.46 -1.14 -4.83
N PRO A 196 -28.62 -2.16 -5.08
CA PRO A 196 -28.48 -3.31 -4.20
C PRO A 196 -28.05 -2.87 -2.80
N GLU A 197 -28.63 -3.50 -1.78
CA GLU A 197 -28.14 -3.34 -0.41
C GLU A 197 -26.77 -4.02 -0.28
N PRO A 198 -25.72 -3.30 0.14
CA PRO A 198 -24.40 -3.89 0.26
C PRO A 198 -24.36 -4.86 1.44
N VAL A 199 -23.82 -6.06 1.21
CA VAL A 199 -23.53 -7.05 2.23
C VAL A 199 -22.03 -7.09 2.44
N TYR A 200 -21.57 -7.15 3.68
CA TYR A 200 -20.14 -7.12 4.01
C TYR A 200 -19.69 -8.42 4.68
N PRO A 201 -18.40 -8.76 4.60
CA PRO A 201 -17.85 -9.92 5.30
C PRO A 201 -18.12 -9.89 6.81
N PRO A 202 -18.31 -11.06 7.45
CA PRO A 202 -18.42 -11.14 8.90
C PRO A 202 -17.09 -10.77 9.57
N GLU A 203 -17.14 -10.14 10.74
CA GLU A 203 -15.94 -9.76 11.51
C GLU A 203 -15.26 -10.93 12.25
N ARG A 204 -15.69 -12.16 11.96
CA ARG A 204 -15.24 -13.40 12.61
C ARG A 204 -15.33 -14.56 11.62
N ALA A 205 -14.32 -15.42 11.66
CA ALA A 205 -14.37 -16.76 11.09
C ALA A 205 -14.15 -17.80 12.20
N LYS A 206 -14.22 -19.09 11.87
CA LYS A 206 -13.99 -20.19 12.79
C LYS A 206 -12.52 -20.25 13.20
N GLY A 207 -12.21 -19.67 14.35
CA GLY A 207 -10.88 -19.74 14.94
C GLY A 207 -10.61 -21.02 15.74
N ARG A 208 -9.41 -21.04 16.31
CA ARG A 208 -8.85 -22.11 17.15
C ARG A 208 -8.45 -21.58 18.53
N GLY A 209 -9.08 -20.48 18.97
CA GLY A 209 -8.71 -19.77 20.20
C GLY A 209 -7.36 -19.08 20.07
N ARG A 210 -6.61 -18.95 21.17
CA ARG A 210 -5.32 -18.24 21.15
C ARG A 210 -4.29 -19.03 20.36
N ALA A 211 -3.93 -18.53 19.17
CA ALA A 211 -3.05 -19.22 18.23
C ALA A 211 -2.35 -18.24 17.29
N TRP A 212 -1.36 -18.76 16.56
CA TRP A 212 -0.77 -18.09 15.42
C TRP A 212 -1.70 -18.25 14.21
N TYR A 213 -2.19 -17.14 13.68
CA TYR A 213 -3.01 -17.04 12.47
C TYR A 213 -2.21 -16.42 11.34
N ARG A 214 -2.31 -16.97 10.14
CA ARG A 214 -1.56 -16.52 8.96
C ARG A 214 -2.43 -15.63 8.10
N GLY A 215 -1.89 -14.52 7.60
CA GLY A 215 -2.63 -13.69 6.67
C GLY A 215 -1.79 -12.89 5.71
N ASP A 216 -2.50 -12.29 4.77
CA ASP A 216 -1.96 -11.42 3.71
C ASP A 216 -2.79 -10.14 3.69
N CYS A 217 -2.19 -9.03 4.14
CA CYS A 217 -2.90 -7.78 4.35
C CYS A 217 -2.88 -6.82 3.15
N HIS A 218 -2.18 -7.17 2.07
CA HIS A 218 -1.96 -6.32 0.92
C HIS A 218 -2.06 -7.15 -0.36
N LEU A 219 -3.17 -7.01 -1.09
CA LEU A 219 -3.44 -7.69 -2.35
C LEU A 219 -4.51 -6.95 -3.17
N HIS A 220 -4.50 -7.16 -4.49
CA HIS A 220 -5.32 -6.38 -5.42
C HIS A 220 -6.26 -7.27 -6.23
N SER A 221 -7.51 -6.84 -6.32
CA SER A 221 -8.52 -7.47 -7.17
C SER A 221 -8.72 -6.67 -8.44
N TRP A 222 -9.58 -7.17 -9.31
CA TRP A 222 -10.04 -6.44 -10.49
C TRP A 222 -10.83 -5.14 -10.18
N HIS A 223 -11.07 -4.81 -8.90
CA HIS A 223 -11.66 -3.53 -8.52
C HIS A 223 -10.64 -2.38 -8.54
N SER A 224 -9.33 -2.68 -8.60
CA SER A 224 -8.30 -1.73 -9.04
C SER A 224 -7.60 -2.23 -10.31
N ASP A 225 -6.28 -2.43 -10.25
CA ASP A 225 -5.38 -2.91 -11.30
C ASP A 225 -5.01 -4.39 -11.15
N GLY A 226 -5.56 -5.09 -10.16
CA GLY A 226 -5.52 -6.54 -10.12
C GLY A 226 -6.24 -7.17 -11.32
N ARG A 227 -5.97 -8.45 -11.57
CA ARG A 227 -6.61 -9.24 -12.65
C ARG A 227 -7.35 -10.47 -12.15
N ARG A 228 -7.42 -10.64 -10.83
CA ARG A 228 -8.14 -11.73 -10.17
C ARG A 228 -9.45 -11.22 -9.58
N THR A 229 -10.47 -12.05 -9.63
CA THR A 229 -11.74 -11.83 -8.94
C THR A 229 -11.59 -12.06 -7.42
N PRO A 230 -12.47 -11.50 -6.58
CA PRO A 230 -12.50 -11.83 -5.15
C PRO A 230 -12.55 -13.34 -4.86
N ALA A 231 -13.28 -14.11 -5.67
CA ALA A 231 -13.39 -15.56 -5.54
C ALA A 231 -12.06 -16.29 -5.82
N GLU A 232 -11.35 -15.89 -6.88
CA GLU A 232 -10.03 -16.46 -7.18
C GLU A 232 -9.02 -16.13 -6.09
N ILE A 233 -9.02 -14.90 -5.58
CA ILE A 233 -8.13 -14.51 -4.48
C ILE A 233 -8.44 -15.32 -3.22
N ALA A 234 -9.71 -15.46 -2.84
CA ALA A 234 -10.09 -16.24 -1.66
C ALA A 234 -9.76 -17.74 -1.80
N ALA A 235 -9.80 -18.29 -3.02
CA ALA A 235 -9.34 -19.65 -3.29
C ALA A 235 -7.82 -19.79 -3.12
N LEU A 236 -7.05 -18.86 -3.69
CA LEU A 236 -5.59 -18.82 -3.56
C LEU A 236 -5.13 -18.58 -2.12
N ALA A 237 -5.84 -17.75 -1.37
CA ALA A 237 -5.58 -17.51 0.06
C ALA A 237 -5.71 -18.82 0.86
N ARG A 238 -6.76 -19.60 0.61
CA ARG A 238 -6.95 -20.93 1.24
C ARG A 238 -5.86 -21.91 0.81
N GLU A 239 -5.49 -21.93 -0.47
CA GLU A 239 -4.39 -22.77 -0.97
C GLU A 239 -3.04 -22.43 -0.32
N ALA A 240 -2.78 -21.14 -0.09
CA ALA A 240 -1.60 -20.65 0.61
C ALA A 240 -1.62 -20.93 2.12
N GLY A 241 -2.75 -21.42 2.67
CA GLY A 241 -2.92 -21.72 4.09
C GLY A 241 -3.12 -20.46 4.94
N LEU A 242 -3.74 -19.43 4.39
CA LEU A 242 -4.10 -18.20 5.12
C LEU A 242 -5.40 -18.40 5.91
N ASP A 243 -5.41 -17.87 7.13
CA ASP A 243 -6.59 -17.76 7.99
C ASP A 243 -7.33 -16.43 7.80
N PHE A 244 -6.62 -15.39 7.34
CA PHE A 244 -7.22 -14.09 7.06
C PHE A 244 -6.56 -13.37 5.88
N ILE A 245 -7.31 -12.47 5.26
CA ILE A 245 -6.79 -11.51 4.27
C ILE A 245 -7.34 -10.11 4.55
N ASN A 246 -6.72 -9.08 4.00
CA ASN A 246 -7.31 -7.73 3.90
C ASN A 246 -7.42 -7.31 2.43
N THR A 247 -8.56 -6.74 2.07
CA THR A 247 -8.74 -6.10 0.75
C THR A 247 -7.93 -4.81 0.72
N SER A 248 -7.26 -4.51 -0.39
CA SER A 248 -6.49 -3.27 -0.51
C SER A 248 -6.51 -2.69 -1.93
N ASP A 249 -7.63 -2.80 -2.65
CA ASP A 249 -7.77 -2.17 -3.96
C ASP A 249 -7.44 -0.67 -3.89
N HIS A 250 -6.77 -0.16 -4.92
CA HIS A 250 -6.24 1.21 -4.88
C HIS A 250 -7.33 2.28 -4.89
N ASN A 251 -7.31 3.13 -3.86
CA ASN A 251 -8.13 4.36 -3.78
C ASN A 251 -9.64 4.14 -4.03
N THR A 252 -10.16 2.98 -3.64
CA THR A 252 -11.58 2.66 -3.79
C THR A 252 -12.05 1.69 -2.73
N ASN A 253 -13.19 2.03 -2.12
CA ASN A 253 -13.93 1.17 -1.21
C ASN A 253 -15.01 0.34 -1.93
N ALA A 254 -15.10 0.45 -3.26
CA ALA A 254 -16.16 -0.18 -4.04
C ALA A 254 -16.09 -1.72 -4.03
N SER A 255 -14.93 -2.30 -3.67
CA SER A 255 -14.80 -3.75 -3.58
C SER A 255 -15.38 -4.33 -2.30
N HIS A 256 -15.54 -3.54 -1.22
CA HIS A 256 -15.88 -4.04 0.12
C HIS A 256 -17.10 -4.99 0.13
N PRO A 257 -18.22 -4.68 -0.59
CA PRO A 257 -19.38 -5.57 -0.58
C PRO A 257 -19.19 -6.91 -1.31
N HIS A 258 -18.22 -7.00 -2.23
CA HIS A 258 -18.03 -8.17 -3.10
C HIS A 258 -17.29 -9.33 -2.43
N TRP A 259 -16.86 -9.14 -1.19
CA TRP A 259 -16.09 -10.12 -0.43
C TRP A 259 -16.93 -10.98 0.52
N ALA A 260 -18.18 -10.57 0.80
CA ALA A 260 -19.01 -11.23 1.82
C ALA A 260 -19.18 -12.74 1.56
N ASP A 261 -19.50 -13.11 0.31
CA ASP A 261 -19.70 -14.50 -0.09
C ASP A 261 -18.40 -15.32 -0.14
N GLN A 262 -17.24 -14.68 -0.04
CA GLN A 262 -15.93 -15.34 -0.17
C GLN A 262 -15.34 -15.78 1.18
N ALA A 263 -15.82 -15.19 2.28
CA ALA A 263 -15.34 -15.47 3.63
C ALA A 263 -15.62 -16.93 4.05
N GLY A 264 -16.84 -17.41 3.79
CA GLY A 264 -17.29 -18.70 4.32
C GLY A 264 -17.21 -18.75 5.84
N ASP A 265 -17.01 -19.96 6.39
CA ASP A 265 -16.81 -20.14 7.84
C ASP A 265 -15.32 -20.13 8.24
N ASP A 266 -14.40 -20.19 7.28
CA ASP A 266 -13.00 -20.58 7.48
C ASP A 266 -11.97 -19.48 7.20
N LEU A 267 -12.34 -18.43 6.44
CA LEU A 267 -11.45 -17.33 6.08
C LEU A 267 -12.00 -16.00 6.62
N LEU A 268 -11.22 -15.32 7.46
CA LEU A 268 -11.56 -13.96 7.90
C LEU A 268 -11.15 -12.96 6.83
N ILE A 269 -12.12 -12.25 6.24
CA ILE A 269 -11.84 -11.21 5.25
C ILE A 269 -12.03 -9.84 5.89
N LEU A 270 -10.91 -9.18 6.15
CA LEU A 270 -10.87 -7.77 6.55
C LEU A 270 -11.02 -6.91 5.31
N ILE A 271 -11.60 -5.72 5.45
CA ILE A 271 -11.80 -4.79 4.34
C ILE A 271 -11.00 -3.51 4.54
N GLY A 272 -10.50 -2.97 3.45
CA GLY A 272 -9.65 -1.81 3.42
C GLY A 272 -9.29 -1.43 1.99
N GLU A 273 -8.40 -0.47 1.86
CA GLU A 273 -7.87 0.02 0.58
C GLU A 273 -6.39 0.35 0.71
N GLU A 274 -5.65 0.28 -0.40
CA GLU A 274 -4.34 0.91 -0.48
C GLU A 274 -4.51 2.35 -0.97
N VAL A 275 -4.21 3.31 -0.10
CA VAL A 275 -4.27 4.75 -0.42
C VAL A 275 -2.98 5.11 -1.16
N THR A 276 -3.08 5.21 -2.47
CA THR A 276 -1.97 5.43 -3.41
C THR A 276 -1.81 6.92 -3.70
N THR A 277 -0.88 7.57 -2.99
CA THR A 277 -0.58 9.00 -3.20
C THR A 277 0.58 9.21 -4.19
N ARG A 278 0.98 10.47 -4.41
CA ARG A 278 2.21 10.81 -5.17
C ARG A 278 3.51 10.65 -4.37
N ASN A 279 3.42 10.37 -3.07
CA ASN A 279 4.54 10.45 -2.12
C ASN A 279 4.56 9.28 -1.13
N GLY A 280 4.02 8.14 -1.51
CA GLY A 280 3.89 6.97 -0.63
C GLY A 280 2.53 6.32 -0.74
N HIS A 281 2.51 5.02 -0.52
CA HIS A 281 1.31 4.23 -0.39
C HIS A 281 1.09 3.82 1.07
N VAL A 282 -0.16 3.65 1.47
CA VAL A 282 -0.52 3.20 2.82
C VAL A 282 -1.73 2.28 2.74
N VAL A 283 -1.62 1.10 3.33
CA VAL A 283 -2.77 0.23 3.51
C VAL A 283 -3.58 0.76 4.69
N ALA A 284 -4.80 1.20 4.40
CA ALA A 284 -5.84 1.46 5.40
C ALA A 284 -6.46 0.12 5.80
N LEU A 285 -5.76 -0.59 6.69
CA LEU A 285 -6.03 -1.98 7.02
C LEU A 285 -7.28 -2.10 7.91
N SER A 286 -8.24 -2.94 7.48
CA SER A 286 -9.43 -3.30 8.27
C SER A 286 -10.28 -2.10 8.72
N THR A 287 -10.60 -1.19 7.80
CA THR A 287 -11.54 -0.09 8.03
C THR A 287 -12.99 -0.57 8.13
N ASP A 288 -13.87 0.27 8.66
CA ASP A 288 -15.31 0.01 8.63
C ASP A 288 -15.84 -0.02 7.18
N PRO A 289 -16.87 -0.84 6.89
CA PRO A 289 -17.43 -0.92 5.55
C PRO A 289 -17.86 0.43 4.97
N GLY A 290 -17.52 0.68 3.71
CA GLY A 290 -17.81 1.94 3.04
C GLY A 290 -16.93 3.12 3.47
N THR A 291 -15.93 2.94 4.33
CA THR A 291 -14.93 3.99 4.62
C THR A 291 -14.16 4.32 3.34
N PHE A 292 -14.04 5.62 3.01
CA PHE A 292 -13.23 6.12 1.91
C PHE A 292 -12.18 7.08 2.45
N ILE A 293 -10.91 6.81 2.15
CA ILE A 293 -9.76 7.63 2.51
C ILE A 293 -9.26 8.32 1.24
N ASP A 294 -9.41 9.64 1.23
CA ASP A 294 -8.94 10.44 0.11
C ASP A 294 -7.41 10.33 -0.04
N TRP A 295 -6.91 10.25 -1.26
CA TRP A 295 -5.47 10.16 -1.55
C TRP A 295 -4.92 11.42 -2.21
N ARG A 296 -5.79 12.40 -2.50
CA ARG A 296 -5.52 13.55 -3.37
C ARG A 296 -4.71 14.65 -2.68
N TYR A 297 -3.56 14.28 -2.13
CA TYR A 297 -2.60 15.15 -1.46
C TYR A 297 -1.15 14.68 -1.64
N ARG A 298 -0.21 15.58 -1.38
CA ARG A 298 1.22 15.33 -1.31
C ARG A 298 1.73 15.43 0.13
N ALA A 299 2.91 14.88 0.38
CA ALA A 299 3.55 14.96 1.71
C ALA A 299 3.71 16.40 2.21
N ARG A 300 4.09 17.32 1.30
CA ARG A 300 4.25 18.74 1.61
C ARG A 300 2.95 19.46 2.00
N ASP A 301 1.78 18.90 1.68
CA ASP A 301 0.49 19.53 1.96
C ASP A 301 0.06 19.33 3.43
N ASN A 302 0.80 18.50 4.19
CA ASN A 302 0.57 18.20 5.59
C ASN A 302 -0.86 17.74 5.89
N ARG A 303 -1.40 16.86 5.03
CA ARG A 303 -2.76 16.31 5.13
C ARG A 303 -2.83 14.88 5.65
N PHE A 304 -1.74 14.11 5.52
CA PHE A 304 -1.73 12.69 5.87
C PHE A 304 -2.24 12.39 7.27
N GLY A 305 -1.77 13.11 8.30
CA GLY A 305 -2.23 12.90 9.67
C GLY A 305 -3.75 13.07 9.87
N ALA A 306 -4.44 13.86 9.03
CA ALA A 306 -5.90 13.95 9.09
C ALA A 306 -6.58 12.69 8.56
N PHE A 307 -6.04 12.10 7.49
CA PHE A 307 -6.56 10.86 6.91
C PHE A 307 -6.13 9.62 7.70
N ALA A 308 -4.94 9.62 8.31
CA ALA A 308 -4.56 8.62 9.30
C ALA A 308 -5.56 8.55 10.47
N ARG A 309 -5.98 9.71 11.00
CA ARG A 309 -7.05 9.76 12.01
C ARG A 309 -8.40 9.27 11.50
N GLU A 310 -8.70 9.40 10.20
CA GLU A 310 -9.91 8.82 9.62
C GLU A 310 -9.85 7.29 9.65
N ILE A 311 -8.69 6.72 9.25
CA ILE A 311 -8.42 5.28 9.33
C ILE A 311 -8.59 4.79 10.78
N HIS A 312 -8.02 5.50 11.76
CA HIS A 312 -8.19 5.12 13.17
C HIS A 312 -9.64 5.23 13.65
N ARG A 313 -10.39 6.23 13.19
CA ARG A 313 -11.82 6.41 13.55
C ARG A 313 -12.70 5.29 13.01
N SER A 314 -12.35 4.69 11.87
CA SER A 314 -13.02 3.52 11.31
C SER A 314 -12.53 2.19 11.89
N GLY A 315 -11.75 2.23 12.98
CA GLY A 315 -11.20 1.06 13.65
C GLY A 315 -10.00 0.40 12.95
N GLY A 316 -9.54 0.98 11.83
CA GLY A 316 -8.45 0.44 11.04
C GLY A 316 -7.06 0.77 11.59
N LEU A 317 -6.05 0.21 10.92
CA LEU A 317 -4.63 0.47 11.17
C LEU A 317 -4.00 1.20 9.98
N VAL A 318 -3.06 2.08 10.27
CA VAL A 318 -2.26 2.81 9.29
C VAL A 318 -0.97 2.03 9.04
N VAL A 319 -0.83 1.45 7.85
CA VAL A 319 0.34 0.64 7.48
C VAL A 319 1.02 1.22 6.23
N PRO A 320 2.13 1.96 6.35
CA PRO A 320 2.90 2.38 5.20
C PRO A 320 3.35 1.17 4.40
N ALA A 321 3.00 1.18 3.11
CA ALA A 321 3.25 0.07 2.21
C ALA A 321 4.59 0.25 1.50
N HIS A 322 5.29 -0.87 1.31
CA HIS A 322 6.55 -1.01 0.56
C HIS A 322 7.39 0.28 0.45
N PRO A 323 7.85 0.89 1.57
CA PRO A 323 8.21 2.31 1.60
C PRO A 323 9.40 2.71 0.71
N HIS A 324 10.24 1.74 0.34
CA HIS A 324 11.39 1.89 -0.54
C HIS A 324 11.19 1.35 -1.97
N SER A 325 9.97 0.90 -2.31
CA SER A 325 9.65 0.41 -3.65
C SER A 325 9.95 1.46 -4.71
N THR A 326 10.48 0.99 -5.84
CA THR A 326 11.03 1.82 -6.90
C THR A 326 9.98 2.27 -7.93
N CYS A 327 8.72 1.86 -7.78
CA CYS A 327 7.64 2.36 -8.62
C CYS A 327 7.43 3.87 -8.42
N VAL A 328 7.02 4.53 -9.50
CA VAL A 328 6.71 5.97 -9.46
C VAL A 328 5.62 6.19 -8.41
N GLY A 329 5.79 7.17 -7.53
CA GLY A 329 4.82 7.51 -6.48
C GLY A 329 4.88 6.66 -5.21
N CYS A 330 5.51 5.49 -5.23
CA CYS A 330 5.51 4.53 -4.14
C CYS A 330 6.42 4.92 -2.97
N GLY A 331 7.53 5.62 -3.24
CA GLY A 331 8.48 5.99 -2.20
C GLY A 331 7.86 6.84 -1.08
N TRP A 332 7.83 6.29 0.14
CA TRP A 332 7.20 6.89 1.31
C TRP A 332 7.89 8.18 1.74
N LYS A 333 7.10 9.23 2.00
CA LYS A 333 7.59 10.57 2.42
C LYS A 333 6.79 11.20 3.57
N PHE A 334 5.86 10.49 4.19
CA PHE A 334 5.01 11.05 5.25
C PHE A 334 5.58 10.85 6.67
N GLY A 335 6.63 10.04 6.83
CA GLY A 335 7.16 9.65 8.14
C GLY A 335 6.27 8.60 8.81
N PHE A 336 6.70 8.11 9.98
CA PHE A 336 6.06 6.96 10.65
C PHE A 336 5.26 7.30 11.90
N ASN A 337 5.07 8.59 12.20
CA ASN A 337 4.46 9.02 13.48
C ASN A 337 2.99 8.61 13.62
N ASP A 338 2.27 8.49 12.51
CA ASP A 338 0.86 8.10 12.49
C ASP A 338 0.67 6.60 12.15
N ALA A 339 1.76 5.82 12.01
CA ALA A 339 1.72 4.42 11.61
C ALA A 339 1.54 3.46 12.81
N ASP A 340 0.76 2.40 12.60
CA ASP A 340 0.53 1.32 13.59
C ASP A 340 1.36 0.07 13.31
N ALA A 341 1.81 -0.11 12.07
CA ALA A 341 2.76 -1.11 11.61
C ALA A 341 3.39 -0.62 10.30
N VAL A 342 4.38 -1.33 9.76
CA VAL A 342 4.99 -1.03 8.46
C VAL A 342 5.33 -2.31 7.71
N GLU A 343 5.16 -2.31 6.40
CA GLU A 343 5.67 -3.40 5.56
C GLU A 343 7.20 -3.34 5.50
N VAL A 344 7.86 -4.43 5.89
CA VAL A 344 9.32 -4.62 5.74
C VAL A 344 9.68 -5.66 4.68
N TRP A 345 8.66 -6.31 4.12
CA TRP A 345 8.79 -7.29 3.06
C TRP A 345 7.52 -7.27 2.22
N ASN A 346 7.65 -6.93 0.95
CA ASN A 346 6.57 -6.88 -0.02
C ASN A 346 6.85 -7.81 -1.21
N GLY A 347 5.97 -8.79 -1.46
CA GLY A 347 6.12 -9.71 -2.59
C GLY A 347 7.44 -10.52 -2.56
N PRO A 348 8.06 -10.79 -3.72
CA PRO A 348 9.41 -11.39 -3.78
C PRO A 348 10.44 -10.49 -3.10
N TYR A 349 11.21 -11.04 -2.16
CA TYR A 349 12.19 -10.26 -1.39
C TYR A 349 13.31 -9.68 -2.27
N THR A 350 13.38 -8.36 -2.36
CA THR A 350 14.37 -7.63 -3.17
C THR A 350 15.21 -6.64 -2.33
N ALA A 351 16.12 -5.92 -3.00
CA ALA A 351 17.09 -5.06 -2.31
C ALA A 351 16.44 -3.85 -1.61
N ASP A 352 15.30 -3.38 -2.10
CA ASP A 352 14.46 -2.37 -1.45
C ASP A 352 13.85 -2.88 -0.13
N ASP A 353 13.44 -4.15 -0.05
CA ASP A 353 13.03 -4.75 1.23
C ASP A 353 14.19 -4.83 2.23
N GLU A 354 15.41 -5.12 1.78
CA GLU A 354 16.59 -5.10 2.67
C GLU A 354 16.87 -3.69 3.21
N ILE A 355 16.69 -2.66 2.37
CA ILE A 355 16.79 -1.25 2.81
C ILE A 355 15.69 -0.93 3.83
N GLN A 356 14.46 -1.35 3.55
CA GLN A 356 13.33 -1.14 4.44
C GLN A 356 13.50 -1.84 5.79
N LEU A 357 13.99 -3.09 5.78
CA LEU A 357 14.26 -3.85 7.00
C LEU A 357 15.30 -3.13 7.87
N ALA A 358 16.37 -2.60 7.25
CA ALA A 358 17.38 -1.82 7.95
C ALA A 358 16.86 -0.47 8.46
N ASP A 359 16.01 0.25 7.70
CA ASP A 359 15.40 1.51 8.16
C ASP A 359 14.45 1.26 9.34
N TRP A 360 13.61 0.22 9.25
CA TRP A 360 12.73 -0.20 10.33
C TRP A 360 13.51 -0.59 11.60
N ASP A 361 14.59 -1.37 11.49
CA ASP A 361 15.44 -1.75 12.62
C ASP A 361 16.02 -0.52 13.35
N ASN A 362 16.43 0.51 12.59
CA ASN A 362 16.87 1.79 13.15
C ASN A 362 15.77 2.52 13.92
N THR A 363 14.49 2.34 13.57
CA THR A 363 13.37 2.88 14.36
C THR A 363 13.25 2.23 15.74
N LEU A 364 13.59 0.94 15.86
CA LEU A 364 13.63 0.22 17.14
C LEU A 364 14.71 0.81 18.05
N VAL A 365 15.92 1.00 17.51
CA VAL A 365 17.05 1.63 18.23
C VAL A 365 16.70 3.05 18.67
N ALA A 366 16.06 3.82 17.80
CA ALA A 366 15.60 5.16 18.13
C ALA A 366 14.55 5.15 19.28
N GLY A 367 13.65 4.16 19.28
CA GLY A 367 12.66 3.94 20.34
C GLY A 367 13.32 3.62 21.69
N VAL A 368 14.27 2.68 21.71
CA VAL A 368 15.06 2.34 22.90
C VAL A 368 15.77 3.57 23.46
N ARG A 369 16.47 4.33 22.60
CA ARG A 369 17.21 5.55 23.02
C ARG A 369 16.29 6.60 23.63
N ALA A 370 15.07 6.74 23.12
CA ALA A 370 14.08 7.67 23.62
C ALA A 370 13.34 7.17 24.87
N GLY A 371 13.60 5.93 25.33
CA GLY A 371 12.88 5.31 26.44
C GLY A 371 11.40 5.06 26.13
N ARG A 372 11.04 4.97 24.84
CA ARG A 372 9.67 4.73 24.39
C ARG A 372 9.27 3.28 24.63
N ARG A 373 8.01 3.08 25.03
CA ARG A 373 7.38 1.75 25.13
C ARG A 373 6.61 1.41 23.87
N ASP A 374 6.19 2.43 23.13
CA ASP A 374 5.68 2.37 21.78
C ASP A 374 6.84 2.21 20.78
N TRP A 375 6.66 1.26 19.87
CA TRP A 375 7.57 0.94 18.77
C TRP A 375 6.71 0.52 17.58
N LEU A 376 7.28 0.52 16.38
CA LEU A 376 6.54 0.25 15.15
C LEU A 376 6.66 -1.24 14.76
N PRO A 377 5.57 -2.03 14.80
CA PRO A 377 5.55 -3.41 14.30
C PRO A 377 5.92 -3.53 12.82
N ALA A 378 6.68 -4.56 12.49
CA ALA A 378 6.90 -5.02 11.12
C ALA A 378 5.79 -5.98 10.68
N MET A 379 5.46 -5.92 9.39
CA MET A 379 4.62 -6.86 8.66
C MET A 379 5.23 -7.17 7.29
N GLY A 380 4.67 -8.15 6.58
CA GLY A 380 4.96 -8.37 5.17
C GLY A 380 3.81 -9.06 4.47
N ASN A 381 3.57 -8.68 3.22
CA ASN A 381 2.38 -9.07 2.46
C ASN A 381 2.71 -9.19 0.96
N SER A 382 1.82 -9.83 0.20
CA SER A 382 2.15 -10.23 -1.17
C SER A 382 2.15 -9.10 -2.20
N ASP A 383 1.26 -8.12 -2.02
CA ASP A 383 0.92 -7.14 -3.05
C ASP A 383 0.61 -7.81 -4.40
N ALA A 384 -0.10 -8.94 -4.32
CA ALA A 384 -0.41 -9.76 -5.49
C ALA A 384 -1.48 -9.11 -6.35
N HIS A 385 -1.18 -8.90 -7.64
CA HIS A 385 -2.10 -8.29 -8.60
C HIS A 385 -2.63 -9.31 -9.62
N ARG A 386 -1.76 -10.18 -10.12
CA ARG A 386 -2.06 -11.09 -11.25
C ARG A 386 -1.11 -12.29 -11.26
N ASP A 387 -1.31 -13.23 -12.18
CA ASP A 387 -0.27 -14.21 -12.48
C ASP A 387 0.97 -13.49 -13.06
N PRO A 388 2.21 -13.81 -12.62
CA PRO A 388 2.62 -14.90 -11.71
C PRO A 388 2.79 -14.51 -10.22
N ASP A 389 2.24 -13.39 -9.76
CA ASP A 389 2.31 -12.96 -8.35
C ASP A 389 1.61 -13.99 -7.45
N VAL A 390 2.22 -14.31 -6.32
CA VAL A 390 1.76 -15.35 -5.39
C VAL A 390 1.02 -14.73 -4.21
N VAL A 391 -0.27 -15.01 -4.07
CA VAL A 391 -1.05 -14.62 -2.89
C VAL A 391 -0.45 -15.27 -1.65
N GLY A 392 -0.21 -14.48 -0.60
CA GLY A 392 0.41 -14.94 0.64
C GLY A 392 1.92 -15.16 0.56
N MET A 393 2.65 -14.50 -0.34
CA MET A 393 4.12 -14.49 -0.34
C MET A 393 4.65 -13.06 -0.20
N PRO A 394 5.10 -12.64 1.01
CA PRO A 394 5.09 -13.38 2.27
C PRO A 394 3.74 -13.34 3.00
N GLN A 395 3.69 -14.02 4.15
CA GLN A 395 2.57 -14.05 5.10
C GLN A 395 2.94 -13.30 6.37
N THR A 396 2.04 -12.47 6.89
CA THR A 396 2.09 -11.96 8.26
C THR A 396 1.41 -12.96 9.19
N VAL A 397 2.17 -13.55 10.11
CA VAL A 397 1.69 -14.54 11.07
C VAL A 397 1.51 -13.89 12.44
N VAL A 398 0.27 -13.84 12.94
CA VAL A 398 -0.16 -13.05 14.09
C VAL A 398 -0.62 -13.94 15.23
N LEU A 399 -0.10 -13.73 16.44
CA LEU A 399 -0.61 -14.35 17.66
C LEU A 399 -1.82 -13.55 18.16
N ALA A 400 -3.00 -14.13 17.97
CA ALA A 400 -4.28 -13.54 18.35
C ALA A 400 -5.06 -14.47 19.26
N ASP A 401 -5.96 -13.91 20.09
CA ASP A 401 -6.78 -14.69 21.03
C ASP A 401 -7.88 -15.51 20.35
N ASP A 402 -8.25 -15.14 19.13
CA ASP A 402 -9.16 -15.88 18.26
C ASP A 402 -9.13 -15.32 16.81
N LEU A 403 -9.80 -15.97 15.86
CA LEU A 403 -9.91 -15.48 14.47
C LEU A 403 -11.04 -14.45 14.32
N THR A 404 -10.77 -13.23 14.80
CA THR A 404 -11.69 -12.08 14.72
C THR A 404 -10.96 -10.82 14.26
N ARG A 405 -11.70 -9.89 13.65
CA ARG A 405 -11.19 -8.56 13.27
C ARG A 405 -10.39 -7.94 14.41
N GLN A 406 -11.00 -7.79 15.59
CA GLN A 406 -10.37 -7.14 16.74
C GLN A 406 -9.10 -7.87 17.21
N ALA A 407 -9.15 -9.20 17.37
CA ALA A 407 -8.02 -9.95 17.90
C ALA A 407 -6.81 -9.95 16.94
N ILE A 408 -7.04 -9.99 15.63
CA ILE A 408 -5.97 -9.87 14.62
C ILE A 408 -5.33 -8.47 14.68
N LEU A 409 -6.14 -7.41 14.67
CA LEU A 409 -5.63 -6.04 14.75
C LEU A 409 -4.85 -5.77 16.05
N ASP A 410 -5.32 -6.31 17.18
CA ASP A 410 -4.63 -6.20 18.46
C ASP A 410 -3.30 -6.98 18.50
N GLY A 411 -3.23 -8.12 17.81
CA GLY A 411 -2.00 -8.87 17.60
C GLY A 411 -0.98 -8.09 16.77
N ILE A 412 -1.41 -7.52 15.65
CA ILE A 412 -0.59 -6.69 14.76
C ILE A 412 -0.08 -5.45 15.50
N ARG A 413 -0.97 -4.68 16.13
CA ARG A 413 -0.63 -3.44 16.84
C ARG A 413 0.36 -3.67 17.99
N ALA A 414 0.27 -4.83 18.65
CA ALA A 414 1.21 -5.21 19.69
C ALA A 414 2.51 -5.82 19.16
N GLY A 415 2.64 -5.99 17.85
CA GLY A 415 3.78 -6.62 17.21
C GLY A 415 3.98 -8.08 17.60
N ARG A 416 2.92 -8.76 18.05
CA ARG A 416 2.92 -10.21 18.30
C ARG A 416 2.81 -10.96 16.98
N SER A 417 3.74 -10.68 16.07
CA SER A 417 3.74 -11.22 14.72
C SER A 417 5.15 -11.47 14.18
N TYR A 418 5.25 -12.42 13.26
CA TYR A 418 6.43 -12.62 12.42
C TYR A 418 5.98 -12.72 10.96
N VAL A 419 6.93 -12.56 10.04
CA VAL A 419 6.72 -12.67 8.60
C VAL A 419 7.41 -13.94 8.11
N ALA A 420 6.78 -14.69 7.20
CA ALA A 420 7.34 -15.89 6.60
C ALA A 420 7.00 -16.01 5.11
N GLU A 421 7.89 -16.57 4.29
CA GLU A 421 7.68 -16.72 2.85
C GLU A 421 6.48 -17.59 2.48
N SER A 422 6.06 -18.50 3.37
CA SER A 422 4.91 -19.39 3.14
C SER A 422 4.41 -20.06 4.43
N SER A 423 3.30 -20.80 4.30
CA SER A 423 2.74 -21.63 5.37
C SER A 423 3.61 -22.81 5.78
N ALA A 424 4.60 -23.18 4.97
CA ALA A 424 5.56 -24.25 5.29
C ALA A 424 6.56 -23.86 6.39
N VAL A 425 6.78 -22.55 6.61
CA VAL A 425 7.80 -22.05 7.54
C VAL A 425 7.17 -21.67 8.88
N GLU A 426 7.64 -22.30 9.96
CA GLU A 426 7.25 -21.97 11.34
C GLU A 426 8.45 -21.44 12.12
N VAL A 427 8.22 -20.42 12.93
CA VAL A 427 9.21 -19.85 13.86
C VAL A 427 8.62 -19.77 15.25
N ALA A 428 9.33 -20.30 16.24
CA ALA A 428 9.10 -19.99 17.65
C ALA A 428 10.32 -19.25 18.21
N PHE A 429 10.10 -18.07 18.77
CA PHE A 429 11.17 -17.21 19.28
C PHE A 429 10.83 -16.73 20.68
N THR A 430 11.73 -16.99 21.62
CA THR A 430 11.53 -16.73 23.05
C THR A 430 12.79 -16.21 23.71
N ALA A 431 12.63 -15.44 24.78
CA ALA A 431 13.70 -15.07 25.69
C ALA A 431 13.30 -15.40 27.13
N SER A 432 14.22 -15.99 27.90
CA SER A 432 13.97 -16.36 29.30
C SER A 432 15.07 -15.87 30.24
N GLY A 433 14.67 -15.40 31.42
CA GLY A 433 15.55 -15.03 32.52
C GLY A 433 15.81 -16.19 33.48
N SER A 434 16.81 -16.03 34.36
CA SER A 434 17.25 -17.08 35.29
C SER A 434 16.25 -17.43 36.41
N ARG A 435 15.16 -16.66 36.58
CA ARG A 435 14.15 -16.88 37.64
C ARG A 435 12.79 -17.28 37.07
N GLY A 436 12.75 -17.72 35.81
CA GLY A 436 11.51 -18.15 35.13
C GLY A 436 10.76 -17.02 34.43
N GLU A 437 11.35 -15.82 34.34
CA GLU A 437 10.84 -14.77 33.46
C GLU A 437 10.86 -15.26 32.01
N HIS A 438 9.83 -14.95 31.23
CA HIS A 438 9.73 -15.32 29.82
C HIS A 438 9.05 -14.21 29.02
N ALA A 439 9.44 -14.10 27.76
CA ALA A 439 8.81 -13.22 26.77
C ALA A 439 8.89 -13.88 25.39
N GLY A 440 7.86 -13.68 24.59
CA GLY A 440 7.79 -14.04 23.18
C GLY A 440 7.87 -12.82 22.25
N ILE A 441 7.67 -13.09 20.96
CA ILE A 441 7.65 -12.09 19.89
C ILE A 441 6.69 -10.93 20.22
N GLY A 442 7.18 -9.69 20.13
CA GLY A 442 6.43 -8.48 20.45
C GLY A 442 6.36 -8.13 21.93
N GLU A 443 6.88 -8.99 22.81
CA GLU A 443 6.85 -8.79 24.26
C GLU A 443 8.18 -8.23 24.81
N ARG A 444 8.19 -7.93 26.11
CA ARG A 444 9.35 -7.43 26.84
C ARG A 444 9.73 -8.37 27.98
N LEU A 445 10.97 -8.85 27.97
CA LEU A 445 11.56 -9.60 29.06
C LEU A 445 12.06 -8.66 30.16
N SER A 446 11.27 -8.53 31.24
CA SER A 446 11.58 -7.64 32.36
C SER A 446 12.62 -8.25 33.32
N VAL A 447 13.91 -8.06 33.01
CA VAL A 447 15.04 -8.53 33.83
C VAL A 447 15.98 -7.40 34.25
N GLY A 448 16.88 -7.66 35.21
CA GLY A 448 17.95 -6.72 35.55
C GLY A 448 19.00 -6.63 34.43
N PRO A 449 19.77 -5.52 34.36
CA PRO A 449 20.71 -5.26 33.26
C PRO A 449 21.68 -6.43 33.03
N ASP A 450 22.25 -6.99 34.10
CA ASP A 450 23.25 -8.07 34.02
C ASP A 450 22.66 -9.45 34.33
N THR A 451 21.33 -9.58 34.34
CA THR A 451 20.70 -10.88 34.51
C THR A 451 20.95 -11.72 33.25
N PRO A 452 21.46 -12.96 33.37
CA PRO A 452 21.60 -13.85 32.23
C PRO A 452 20.26 -14.10 31.54
N VAL A 453 20.23 -13.89 30.23
CA VAL A 453 19.10 -14.15 29.34
C VAL A 453 19.49 -15.26 28.36
N THR A 454 18.61 -16.24 28.20
CA THR A 454 18.71 -17.23 27.12
C THR A 454 17.68 -16.89 26.06
N VAL A 455 18.15 -16.66 24.84
CA VAL A 455 17.35 -16.43 23.65
C VAL A 455 17.32 -17.72 22.86
N ARG A 456 16.12 -18.19 22.52
CA ARG A 456 15.92 -19.47 21.81
C ARG A 456 15.07 -19.24 20.58
N LEU A 457 15.58 -19.72 19.45
CA LEU A 457 14.92 -19.72 18.15
C LEU A 457 14.74 -21.17 17.69
N GLU A 458 13.51 -21.56 17.40
CA GLU A 458 13.15 -22.82 16.77
C GLU A 458 12.56 -22.54 15.38
N VAL A 459 13.03 -23.26 14.38
CA VAL A 459 12.62 -23.10 12.97
C VAL A 459 12.17 -24.45 12.43
N LYS A 460 11.17 -24.46 11.56
CA LYS A 460 10.78 -25.60 10.72
C LYS A 460 10.53 -25.17 9.28
N GLY A 461 10.71 -26.10 8.34
CA GLY A 461 10.37 -25.89 6.92
C GLY A 461 11.37 -25.04 6.14
N ALA A 462 12.61 -24.88 6.62
CA ALA A 462 13.62 -24.02 6.00
C ALA A 462 14.95 -24.75 5.71
N PRO A 463 14.96 -25.82 4.87
CA PRO A 463 16.17 -26.61 4.61
C PRO A 463 17.28 -25.80 3.94
N GLY A 464 18.52 -25.91 4.42
CA GLY A 464 19.66 -25.16 3.88
C GLY A 464 19.66 -23.65 4.18
N ARG A 465 18.70 -23.15 4.98
CA ARG A 465 18.66 -21.74 5.40
C ARG A 465 19.50 -21.53 6.65
N THR A 466 19.98 -20.30 6.85
CA THR A 466 20.76 -19.91 8.03
C THR A 466 19.90 -19.10 8.99
N THR A 467 20.10 -19.30 10.29
CA THR A 467 19.40 -18.57 11.35
C THR A 467 20.27 -17.44 11.90
N HIS A 468 19.69 -16.28 12.18
CA HIS A 468 20.39 -15.11 12.68
C HIS A 468 19.65 -14.53 13.89
N ILE A 469 20.40 -14.05 14.89
CA ILE A 469 19.86 -13.23 15.97
C ILE A 469 20.46 -11.84 15.81
N VAL A 470 19.57 -10.87 15.63
CA VAL A 470 19.86 -9.46 15.39
C VAL A 470 19.46 -8.64 16.61
N THR A 471 20.29 -7.68 16.98
CA THR A 471 20.10 -6.77 18.12
C THR A 471 20.28 -5.32 17.69
N ASP A 472 20.21 -4.39 18.65
CA ASP A 472 20.56 -2.98 18.45
C ASP A 472 22.01 -2.73 17.98
N GLN A 473 22.85 -3.77 17.98
CA GLN A 473 24.23 -3.75 17.50
C GLN A 473 24.39 -4.40 16.11
N GLY A 474 23.29 -4.86 15.49
CA GLY A 474 23.30 -5.70 14.29
C GLY A 474 23.31 -7.20 14.60
N THR A 475 23.71 -8.02 13.62
CA THR A 475 23.72 -9.49 13.77
C THR A 475 24.85 -9.93 14.68
N LEU A 476 24.52 -10.50 15.84
CA LEU A 476 25.50 -10.98 16.83
C LEU A 476 25.62 -12.50 16.90
N PHE A 477 24.69 -13.23 16.28
CA PHE A 477 24.76 -14.66 16.16
C PHE A 477 24.27 -15.11 14.79
N THR A 478 25.05 -15.99 14.16
CA THR A 478 24.66 -16.72 12.96
C THR A 478 24.85 -18.21 13.23
N GLY A 479 23.76 -18.96 13.14
CA GLY A 479 23.75 -20.41 13.24
C GLY A 479 24.23 -21.07 11.95
N PRO A 480 24.58 -22.37 12.00
CA PRO A 480 24.84 -23.14 10.80
C PRO A 480 23.59 -23.22 9.91
N ALA A 481 23.78 -23.61 8.65
CA ALA A 481 22.65 -23.92 7.78
C ALA A 481 21.85 -25.10 8.36
N LEU A 482 20.52 -24.99 8.32
CA LEU A 482 19.60 -26.05 8.69
C LEU A 482 19.78 -27.24 7.73
N ASP A 483 19.68 -28.45 8.26
CA ASP A 483 19.83 -29.68 7.48
C ASP A 483 18.64 -29.90 6.52
N ASP A 484 18.63 -31.06 5.85
CA ASP A 484 17.59 -31.41 4.88
C ASP A 484 16.18 -31.53 5.51
N SER A 485 16.08 -31.67 6.84
CA SER A 485 14.78 -31.61 7.53
C SER A 485 14.20 -30.19 7.55
N GLY A 486 15.06 -29.18 7.39
CA GLY A 486 14.70 -27.77 7.51
C GLY A 486 14.24 -27.37 8.91
N ALA A 487 14.47 -28.21 9.91
CA ALA A 487 14.15 -27.95 11.31
C ALA A 487 15.42 -27.79 12.13
N GLY A 488 15.37 -26.88 13.10
CA GLY A 488 16.51 -26.69 14.00
C GLY A 488 16.20 -25.77 15.16
N THR A 489 17.07 -25.82 16.14
CA THR A 489 17.02 -24.98 17.34
C THR A 489 18.38 -24.36 17.55
N VAL A 490 18.40 -23.05 17.78
CA VAL A 490 19.60 -22.33 18.23
C VAL A 490 19.32 -21.59 19.52
N GLU A 491 20.35 -21.55 20.38
CA GLU A 491 20.33 -20.81 21.63
C GLU A 491 21.48 -19.81 21.64
N TRP A 492 21.21 -18.62 22.16
CA TRP A 492 22.19 -17.56 22.35
C TRP A 492 22.00 -16.92 23.71
N HIS A 493 23.11 -16.69 24.41
CA HIS A 493 23.10 -16.13 25.76
C HIS A 493 23.53 -14.66 25.72
N THR A 494 22.82 -13.83 26.48
CA THR A 494 23.04 -12.38 26.52
C THR A 494 22.61 -11.80 27.86
N THR A 495 22.65 -10.48 27.98
CA THR A 495 22.09 -9.69 29.08
C THR A 495 21.36 -8.47 28.50
N ALA A 496 20.49 -7.84 29.29
CA ALA A 496 19.83 -6.59 28.87
C ALA A 496 20.79 -5.39 28.80
N SER A 497 21.97 -5.48 29.43
CA SER A 497 23.06 -4.50 29.29
C SER A 497 23.84 -4.66 27.98
N TYR A 498 23.79 -5.83 27.35
CA TYR A 498 24.50 -6.12 26.10
C TYR A 498 23.61 -5.94 24.86
N ALA A 499 22.32 -6.29 24.94
CA ALA A 499 21.36 -6.12 23.86
C ALA A 499 20.05 -5.51 24.40
N ALA A 500 19.56 -4.45 23.78
CA ALA A 500 18.31 -3.78 24.17
C ALA A 500 17.07 -4.53 23.65
N TYR A 501 17.20 -5.21 22.52
CA TYR A 501 16.21 -6.11 21.97
C TYR A 501 16.91 -7.22 21.19
N VAL A 502 16.16 -8.28 20.91
CA VAL A 502 16.57 -9.38 20.03
C VAL A 502 15.46 -9.67 19.03
N ARG A 503 15.81 -9.93 17.78
CA ARG A 503 14.90 -10.44 16.75
C ARG A 503 15.58 -11.54 15.96
N ALA A 504 14.79 -12.39 15.34
CA ALA A 504 15.29 -13.50 14.54
C ALA A 504 15.09 -13.25 13.05
N GLU A 505 16.05 -13.69 12.26
CA GLU A 505 15.92 -13.83 10.80
C GLU A 505 16.28 -15.25 10.39
N VAL A 506 15.56 -15.80 9.43
CA VAL A 506 15.90 -17.02 8.72
C VAL A 506 16.14 -16.61 7.28
N ARG A 507 17.30 -16.93 6.72
CA ARG A 507 17.71 -16.44 5.40
C ARG A 507 18.14 -17.56 4.47
N HIS A 508 17.76 -17.39 3.20
CA HIS A 508 18.34 -18.12 2.09
C HIS A 508 19.86 -17.87 2.02
N PRO A 509 20.62 -18.74 1.31
CA PRO A 509 21.99 -18.42 0.94
C PRO A 509 22.06 -17.10 0.14
N ALA A 510 23.11 -16.33 0.37
CA ALA A 510 23.36 -15.11 -0.39
C ALA A 510 23.57 -15.43 -1.88
N THR A 511 22.83 -14.74 -2.76
CA THR A 511 22.94 -14.88 -4.22
C THR A 511 23.79 -13.78 -4.85
N ALA A 512 24.08 -12.72 -4.10
CA ALA A 512 24.89 -11.58 -4.53
C ALA A 512 26.02 -11.28 -3.52
N PRO A 513 27.27 -11.05 -3.98
CA PRO A 513 28.36 -10.69 -3.09
C PRO A 513 28.08 -9.42 -2.29
N GLY A 514 28.24 -9.48 -0.97
CA GLY A 514 28.07 -8.33 -0.08
C GLY A 514 26.62 -8.02 0.32
N LEU A 515 25.64 -8.75 -0.21
CA LEU A 515 24.25 -8.70 0.26
C LEU A 515 23.91 -9.96 1.05
N PRO A 516 23.11 -9.85 2.12
CA PRO A 516 22.55 -11.03 2.76
C PRO A 516 21.61 -11.77 1.79
N GLY A 517 21.37 -13.05 2.04
CA GLY A 517 20.35 -13.77 1.29
C GLY A 517 18.94 -13.29 1.64
N ALA A 518 18.01 -13.54 0.73
CA ALA A 518 16.61 -13.19 0.91
C ALA A 518 16.03 -13.77 2.21
N LEU A 519 15.08 -13.05 2.81
CA LEU A 519 14.36 -13.57 3.97
C LEU A 519 13.57 -14.83 3.59
N THR A 520 13.59 -15.79 4.50
CA THR A 520 12.63 -16.89 4.61
C THR A 520 11.63 -16.60 5.73
N ALA A 521 12.11 -16.01 6.83
CA ALA A 521 11.26 -15.48 7.89
C ALA A 521 11.98 -14.36 8.68
N VAL A 522 11.21 -13.45 9.27
CA VAL A 522 11.70 -12.42 10.20
C VAL A 522 10.70 -12.19 11.33
N THR A 523 11.17 -12.06 12.57
CA THR A 523 10.28 -11.78 13.71
C THR A 523 10.27 -10.30 14.06
N ASN A 524 9.15 -9.83 14.61
CA ASN A 524 9.19 -8.66 15.47
C ASN A 524 10.09 -8.92 16.71
N PRO A 525 10.63 -7.87 17.37
CA PRO A 525 11.59 -8.02 18.44
C PRO A 525 10.98 -8.53 19.74
N ILE A 526 11.83 -9.12 20.58
CA ILE A 526 11.65 -9.23 22.02
C ILE A 526 12.53 -8.18 22.67
N PHE A 527 11.96 -7.24 23.42
CA PHE A 527 12.75 -6.24 24.13
C PHE A 527 13.31 -6.81 25.43
N LEU A 528 14.54 -6.45 25.78
CA LEU A 528 15.20 -6.89 27.01
C LEU A 528 15.29 -5.74 28.02
N GLY A 529 15.14 -6.06 29.30
CA GLY A 529 15.21 -5.09 30.38
C GLY A 529 13.87 -4.40 30.68
N LYS A 530 13.90 -3.50 31.65
CA LYS A 530 12.70 -2.89 32.28
C LYS A 530 12.05 -1.78 31.45
#